data_AF-A0A956ACE7-F1
#
_entry.id   AF-A0A956ACE7-F1
#
_cell.length_a   1.000
_cell.length_b   1.000
_cell.length_c   1.000
_cell.angle_alpha   90.00
_cell.angle_beta   90.00
_cell.angle_gamma   90.00
#
_symmetry.space_group_name_H-M   'P 1'
#
loop_
_entity.id
_entity.type
_entity.pdbx_description
1 polymer ?
#
loop_
_entity_poly.entity_id
_entity_poly.type
_entity_poly.pdbx_seq_one_letter_code
_entity_poly.pdbx_strand_id
1 'polypeptide(L)'
;IRYQRYPVGSKILVAWNNSPYTAVVQRVDGDFHWIHYPGWAAYWDEWILSPRIVPTEVPTATSVVPIGTRVWVFWGKKWWRAELKKRQGERFFIHYVRFDNSWDEWVTPARIRVPKAPNAPRANHR
;
A
#
# COMPACT_ATOMS: atom_id res chain seq x y z
N ILE A 1 -24.45 -3.87 -10.28
CA ILE A 1 -23.24 -3.30 -9.63
C ILE A 1 -23.72 -2.58 -8.37
N ARG A 2 -23.21 -2.93 -7.17
CA ARG A 2 -23.57 -2.23 -5.93
C ARG A 2 -22.56 -1.11 -5.70
N TYR A 3 -23.01 0.13 -5.75
CA TYR A 3 -22.16 1.27 -5.39
C TYR A 3 -22.13 1.41 -3.88
N GLN A 4 -20.93 1.38 -3.29
CA GLN A 4 -20.73 1.56 -1.86
C GLN A 4 -20.22 2.98 -1.60
N ARG A 5 -20.92 3.71 -0.73
CA ARG A 5 -20.57 5.09 -0.38
C ARG A 5 -19.72 5.12 0.88
N TYR A 6 -18.53 5.69 0.77
CA TYR A 6 -17.61 5.92 1.88
C TYR A 6 -17.66 7.41 2.29
N PRO A 7 -17.89 7.74 3.58
CA PRO A 7 -17.90 9.13 4.03
C PRO A 7 -16.50 9.77 3.96
N VAL A 8 -16.47 11.10 3.91
CA VAL A 8 -15.22 11.88 4.04
C VAL A 8 -14.49 11.48 5.33
N GLY A 9 -13.17 11.31 5.25
CA GLY A 9 -12.31 10.82 6.32
C GLY A 9 -12.11 9.30 6.33
N SER A 10 -12.91 8.54 5.56
CA SER A 10 -12.77 7.08 5.50
C SER A 10 -11.44 6.67 4.89
N LYS A 11 -10.76 5.71 5.52
CA LYS A 11 -9.60 5.03 4.94
C LYS A 11 -10.10 3.86 4.09
N ILE A 12 -9.72 3.86 2.83
CA ILE A 12 -10.12 2.86 1.84
C ILE A 12 -8.89 2.27 1.14
N LEU A 13 -9.07 1.09 0.54
CA LEU A 13 -8.06 0.47 -0.33
C LEU A 13 -8.51 0.60 -1.78
N VAL A 14 -7.63 1.14 -2.61
CA VAL A 14 -7.89 1.39 -4.03
C VAL A 14 -7.02 0.47 -4.86
N ALA A 15 -7.64 -0.39 -5.67
CA ALA A 15 -6.90 -1.31 -6.54
C ALA A 15 -6.30 -0.55 -7.74
N TRP A 16 -4.98 -0.64 -7.89
CA TRP A 16 -4.22 -0.03 -8.95
C TRP A 16 -3.11 -0.99 -9.44
N ASN A 17 -3.15 -1.37 -10.72
CA ASN A 17 -2.19 -2.29 -11.34
C ASN A 17 -1.94 -3.58 -10.51
N ASN A 18 -3.01 -4.31 -10.19
CA ASN A 18 -2.99 -5.52 -9.33
C ASN A 18 -2.47 -5.31 -7.90
N SER A 19 -2.34 -4.06 -7.44
CA SER A 19 -1.87 -3.72 -6.09
C SER A 19 -2.85 -2.76 -5.39
N PRO A 20 -3.24 -2.98 -4.13
CA PRO A 20 -4.09 -2.06 -3.39
C PRO A 20 -3.27 -0.97 -2.71
N TYR A 21 -3.77 0.27 -2.79
CA TYR A 21 -3.15 1.45 -2.18
C TYR A 21 -4.09 2.05 -1.15
N THR A 22 -3.55 2.45 0.00
CA THR A 22 -4.33 3.13 1.04
C THR A 22 -4.59 4.58 0.63
N ALA A 23 -5.86 4.96 0.64
CA ALA A 23 -6.29 6.32 0.40
C ALA A 23 -7.29 6.79 1.47
N VAL A 24 -7.40 8.09 1.64
CA VAL A 24 -8.36 8.76 2.53
C VAL A 24 -9.34 9.53 1.66
N VAL A 25 -10.63 9.29 1.85
CA VAL A 25 -11.67 10.07 1.16
C VAL A 25 -11.64 11.50 1.70
N GLN A 26 -11.42 12.50 0.85
CA GLN A 26 -11.53 13.91 1.25
C GLN A 26 -12.84 14.55 0.77
N ARG A 27 -13.42 14.09 -0.34
CA ARG A 27 -14.70 14.59 -0.86
C ARG A 27 -15.54 13.46 -1.44
N VAL A 28 -16.85 13.67 -1.47
CA VAL A 28 -17.82 12.73 -2.03
C VAL A 28 -18.79 13.51 -2.89
N ASP A 29 -19.01 13.04 -4.12
CA ASP A 29 -19.99 13.59 -5.04
C ASP A 29 -20.76 12.44 -5.71
N GLY A 30 -22.01 12.23 -5.31
CA GLY A 30 -22.79 11.06 -5.72
C GLY A 30 -22.08 9.73 -5.38
N ASP A 31 -21.73 8.99 -6.43
CA ASP A 31 -20.99 7.71 -6.39
C ASP A 31 -19.46 7.87 -6.53
N PHE A 32 -18.97 9.10 -6.69
CA PHE A 32 -17.56 9.43 -6.80
C PHE A 32 -16.95 9.82 -5.45
N HIS A 33 -15.73 9.36 -5.21
CA HIS A 33 -14.93 9.69 -4.03
C HIS A 33 -13.63 10.37 -4.47
N TRP A 34 -13.40 11.59 -4.00
CA TRP A 34 -12.10 12.25 -4.13
C TRP A 34 -11.19 11.70 -3.04
N ILE A 35 -10.12 11.06 -3.45
CA ILE A 35 -9.24 10.35 -2.54
C ILE A 35 -7.89 11.04 -2.48
N HIS A 36 -7.29 11.02 -1.31
CA HIS A 36 -5.92 11.45 -1.09
C HIS A 36 -5.09 10.27 -0.62
N TYR A 37 -3.94 10.05 -1.23
CA TYR A 37 -3.01 9.01 -0.81
C TYR A 37 -2.09 9.57 0.28
N PRO A 38 -2.22 9.17 1.57
CA PRO A 38 -1.43 9.76 2.63
C PRO A 38 0.06 9.62 2.38
N GLY A 39 0.79 10.73 2.49
CA GLY A 39 2.22 10.78 2.21
C GLY A 39 2.56 10.94 0.72
N TRP A 40 1.57 11.11 -0.17
CA TRP A 40 1.73 11.48 -1.57
C TRP A 40 1.38 12.96 -1.80
N ALA A 41 1.88 13.53 -2.90
CA ALA A 41 1.56 14.89 -3.27
C ALA A 41 0.12 14.97 -3.80
N ALA A 42 -0.58 16.08 -3.54
CA ALA A 42 -2.00 16.24 -3.85
C ALA A 42 -2.37 16.12 -5.34
N TYR A 43 -1.40 16.18 -6.27
CA TYR A 43 -1.67 15.93 -7.69
C TYR A 43 -1.94 14.44 -7.99
N TRP A 44 -1.71 13.55 -7.04
CA TRP A 44 -2.12 12.14 -7.09
C TRP A 44 -3.56 11.93 -6.65
N ASP A 45 -4.19 12.96 -6.07
CA ASP A 45 -5.56 12.87 -5.64
C ASP A 45 -6.45 12.75 -6.89
N GLU A 46 -7.37 11.79 -6.86
CA GLU A 46 -8.22 11.48 -8.01
C GLU A 46 -9.67 11.26 -7.55
N TRP A 47 -10.60 11.49 -8.46
CA TRP A 47 -11.96 10.99 -8.31
C TRP A 47 -12.00 9.51 -8.74
N ILE A 48 -12.44 8.63 -7.85
CA ILE A 48 -12.67 7.22 -8.18
C ILE A 48 -14.14 6.84 -7.98
N LEU A 49 -14.56 5.77 -8.68
CA LEU A 49 -15.84 5.09 -8.44
C LEU A 49 -15.65 3.91 -7.47
N SER A 50 -16.71 3.59 -6.72
CA SER A 50 -16.69 2.51 -5.73
C SER A 50 -16.29 1.11 -6.24
N PRO A 51 -16.48 0.70 -7.51
CA PRO A 51 -16.01 -0.61 -7.99
C PRO A 51 -14.50 -0.80 -7.92
N ARG A 52 -13.74 0.30 -7.84
CA ARG A 52 -12.28 0.31 -7.69
C ARG A 52 -11.84 0.30 -6.22
N ILE A 53 -12.80 0.51 -5.31
CA ILE A 53 -12.61 0.38 -3.87
C ILE A 53 -12.74 -1.09 -3.53
N VAL A 54 -11.65 -1.66 -3.00
CA VAL A 54 -11.67 -3.04 -2.54
C VAL A 54 -12.51 -3.07 -1.26
N PRO A 55 -13.60 -3.87 -1.20
CA PRO A 55 -14.44 -3.99 -0.02
C PRO A 55 -13.57 -4.29 1.20
N THR A 56 -13.83 -3.57 2.28
CA THR A 56 -13.01 -3.55 3.50
C THR A 56 -13.22 -4.82 4.34
N GLU A 57 -13.09 -6.00 3.75
CA GLU A 57 -12.72 -7.19 4.50
C GLU A 57 -11.23 -7.07 4.81
N VAL A 58 -10.91 -6.25 5.80
CA VAL A 58 -9.58 -5.73 6.17
C VAL A 58 -8.47 -6.75 5.89
N PRO A 59 -7.78 -6.70 4.73
CA PRO A 59 -6.48 -7.34 4.63
C PRO A 59 -5.54 -6.31 5.25
N THR A 60 -5.12 -6.55 6.49
CA THR A 60 -3.99 -5.88 7.13
C THR A 60 -2.96 -5.54 6.04
N ALA A 61 -2.64 -4.25 5.87
CA ALA A 61 -1.97 -3.61 4.71
C ALA A 61 -0.59 -4.18 4.31
N THR A 62 -0.27 -5.35 4.80
CA THR A 62 0.93 -6.15 4.61
C THR A 62 0.70 -7.36 3.73
N SER A 63 -0.54 -7.85 3.59
CA SER A 63 -0.82 -9.06 2.78
C SER A 63 -0.76 -8.83 1.26
N VAL A 64 -0.13 -7.74 0.80
CA VAL A 64 -0.14 -7.35 -0.61
C VAL A 64 1.20 -6.82 -1.11
N VAL A 65 2.26 -6.93 -0.31
CA VAL A 65 3.61 -6.66 -0.79
C VAL A 65 4.09 -7.87 -1.61
N PRO A 66 4.37 -7.72 -2.92
CA PRO A 66 4.87 -8.83 -3.73
C PRO A 66 6.21 -9.37 -3.21
N ILE A 67 6.44 -10.68 -3.32
CA ILE A 67 7.77 -11.26 -3.16
C ILE A 67 8.70 -10.66 -4.23
N GLY A 68 9.93 -10.32 -3.84
CA GLY A 68 10.92 -9.58 -4.62
C GLY A 68 10.86 -8.06 -4.41
N THR A 69 9.86 -7.54 -3.70
CA THR A 69 9.76 -6.10 -3.43
C THR A 69 10.87 -5.65 -2.50
N ARG A 70 11.56 -4.57 -2.89
CA ARG A 70 12.48 -3.87 -2.00
C ARG A 70 11.69 -3.08 -0.96
N VAL A 71 11.87 -3.40 0.29
CA VAL A 71 11.25 -2.77 1.44
C VAL A 71 12.32 -2.18 2.37
N TRP A 72 11.88 -1.39 3.35
CA TRP A 72 12.70 -0.94 4.46
C TRP A 72 12.25 -1.67 5.72
N VAL A 73 13.19 -2.24 6.45
CA VAL A 73 12.95 -2.99 7.68
C VAL A 73 13.55 -2.24 8.87
N PHE A 74 12.78 -2.06 9.93
CA PHE A 74 13.24 -1.41 11.14
C PHE A 74 14.07 -2.39 11.99
N TRP A 75 15.33 -2.06 12.23
CA TRP A 75 16.24 -2.84 13.05
C TRP A 75 17.26 -1.93 13.75
N GLY A 76 17.50 -2.14 15.05
CA GLY A 76 18.48 -1.35 15.82
C GLY A 76 18.21 0.16 15.81
N LYS A 77 16.94 0.57 15.92
CA LYS A 77 16.47 1.98 15.86
C LYS A 77 16.69 2.67 14.51
N LYS A 78 17.06 1.92 13.46
CA LYS A 78 17.28 2.44 12.10
C LYS A 78 16.46 1.65 11.08
N TRP A 79 16.26 2.23 9.90
CA TRP A 79 15.62 1.57 8.77
C TRP A 79 16.68 1.08 7.80
N TRP A 80 16.63 -0.20 7.46
CA TRP A 80 17.58 -0.87 6.58
C TRP A 80 16.87 -1.38 5.33
N ARG A 81 17.56 -1.36 4.18
CA ARG A 81 16.97 -1.88 2.95
C ARG A 81 16.96 -3.39 2.98
N ALA A 82 15.82 -3.99 2.65
CA ALA A 82 15.65 -5.42 2.54
C ALA A 82 14.80 -5.79 1.33
N GLU A 83 14.87 -7.03 0.91
CA GLU A 83 14.04 -7.61 -0.14
C GLU A 83 13.11 -8.64 0.48
N LEU A 84 11.83 -8.58 0.13
CA LEU A 84 10.86 -9.54 0.62
C LEU A 84 11.03 -10.86 -0.14
N LYS A 85 11.42 -11.93 0.54
CA LYS A 85 11.67 -13.24 -0.06
C LYS A 85 10.49 -14.19 0.09
N LYS A 86 9.78 -14.16 1.22
CA LYS A 86 8.62 -15.03 1.48
C LYS A 86 7.58 -14.33 2.33
N ARG A 87 6.35 -14.87 2.33
CA ARG A 87 5.27 -14.47 3.23
C ARG A 87 4.62 -15.71 3.82
N GLN A 88 4.33 -15.66 5.11
CA GLN A 88 3.62 -16.71 5.82
C GLN A 88 2.71 -16.05 6.88
N GLY A 89 1.40 -16.09 6.64
CA GLY A 89 0.42 -15.41 7.48
C GLY A 89 0.75 -13.92 7.64
N GLU A 90 0.93 -13.49 8.89
CA GLU A 90 1.25 -12.11 9.27
C GLU A 90 2.77 -11.82 9.34
N ARG A 91 3.62 -12.70 8.84
CA ARG A 91 5.08 -12.51 8.84
C ARG A 91 5.65 -12.53 7.43
N PHE A 92 6.74 -11.79 7.26
CA PHE A 92 7.46 -11.65 6.00
C PHE A 92 8.91 -12.06 6.21
N PHE A 93 9.39 -12.96 5.37
CA PHE A 93 10.79 -13.32 5.32
C PHE A 93 11.49 -12.29 4.46
N ILE A 94 12.42 -11.55 5.05
CA ILE A 94 13.17 -10.50 4.39
C ILE A 94 14.65 -10.88 4.29
N HIS A 95 15.32 -10.37 3.28
CA HIS A 95 16.76 -10.47 3.08
C HIS A 95 17.36 -9.06 3.05
N TYR A 96 18.29 -8.74 3.95
CA TYR A 96 18.90 -7.41 3.98
C TYR A 96 19.80 -7.19 2.76
N VAL A 97 19.58 -6.11 2.03
CA VAL A 97 20.31 -5.82 0.79
C VAL A 97 21.77 -5.53 1.10
N ARG A 98 22.70 -6.26 0.45
CA ARG A 98 24.16 -6.22 0.68
C ARG A 98 24.64 -6.87 1.98
N PHE A 99 23.77 -7.64 2.64
CA PHE A 99 24.14 -8.49 3.75
C PHE A 99 24.02 -9.95 3.31
N ASP A 100 24.68 -10.85 4.01
CA ASP A 100 24.59 -12.27 3.75
C ASP A 100 23.30 -12.88 4.33
N ASN A 101 22.96 -14.10 3.90
CA ASN A 101 21.72 -14.77 4.27
C ASN A 101 21.62 -15.10 5.77
N SER A 102 22.69 -14.97 6.57
CA SER A 102 22.61 -15.16 8.03
C SER A 102 21.80 -14.06 8.72
N TRP A 103 21.57 -12.94 8.04
CA TRP A 103 20.75 -11.83 8.52
C TRP A 103 19.27 -11.93 8.10
N ASP A 104 18.90 -12.95 7.32
CA ASP A 104 17.53 -13.12 6.87
C ASP A 104 16.62 -13.44 8.07
N GLU A 105 15.54 -12.68 8.23
CA GLU A 105 14.63 -12.85 9.36
C GLU A 105 13.17 -12.79 8.93
N TRP A 106 12.31 -13.39 9.77
CA TRP A 106 10.87 -13.19 9.70
C TRP A 106 10.49 -11.97 10.52
N VAL A 107 9.98 -10.93 9.85
CA VAL A 107 9.52 -9.71 10.49
C VAL A 107 8.01 -9.55 10.39
N THR A 108 7.44 -8.82 11.34
CA THR A 108 6.06 -8.41 11.30
C THR A 108 5.87 -7.15 10.45
N PRO A 109 4.65 -6.93 9.94
CA PRO A 109 4.25 -5.71 9.24
C PRO A 109 4.69 -4.41 9.88
N ALA A 110 4.64 -4.34 11.20
CA ALA A 110 4.98 -3.14 11.97
C ALA A 110 6.43 -2.68 11.74
N ARG A 111 7.31 -3.61 11.34
CA ARG A 111 8.73 -3.34 11.06
C ARG A 111 8.99 -3.11 9.56
N ILE A 112 7.99 -3.19 8.68
CA ILE A 112 8.16 -3.04 7.23
C ILE A 112 7.62 -1.70 6.75
N ARG A 113 8.38 -1.03 5.87
CA ARG A 113 7.94 0.11 5.07
C ARG A 113 8.24 -0.15 3.61
N VAL A 114 7.22 -0.15 2.77
CA VAL A 114 7.45 -0.18 1.32
C VAL A 114 7.93 1.22 0.90
N PRO A 115 9.05 1.35 0.17
CA PRO A 115 9.47 2.63 -0.38
C PRO A 115 8.35 3.16 -1.26
N LYS A 116 8.03 4.44 -1.07
CA LYS A 116 7.11 5.18 -1.92
C LYS A 116 7.62 5.08 -3.36
N ALA A 117 6.83 4.50 -4.26
CA ALA A 117 7.24 4.34 -5.65
C ALA A 117 7.45 5.74 -6.28
N PRO A 118 8.63 6.04 -6.87
CA PRO A 118 8.72 7.14 -7.81
C PRO A 118 8.00 6.69 -9.08
N ASN A 119 7.00 7.46 -9.51
CA ASN A 119 6.04 7.17 -10.58
C ASN A 119 4.86 6.28 -10.16
N ALA A 120 3.87 6.88 -9.53
CA ALA A 120 2.52 6.58 -9.99
C ALA A 120 2.40 7.13 -11.45
N PRO A 121 1.65 6.51 -12.35
CA PRO A 121 1.45 7.05 -13.68
C PRO A 121 0.34 8.09 -13.67
N ARG A 122 0.52 9.11 -14.51
CA ARG A 122 -0.53 10.07 -14.86
C ARG A 122 -1.80 9.30 -15.24
N ALA A 123 -2.90 9.56 -14.53
CA ALA A 123 -4.22 9.19 -15.02
C ALA A 123 -4.42 9.95 -16.33
N ASN A 124 -4.28 9.26 -17.46
CA ASN A 124 -4.68 9.80 -18.76
C ASN A 124 -6.20 9.93 -18.73
N HIS A 125 -6.69 11.14 -18.51
CA HIS A 125 -8.04 11.52 -18.86
C HIS A 125 -8.09 11.65 -20.38
N ARG A 126 -8.89 10.81 -21.04
CA ARG A 126 -9.41 11.06 -22.38
C ARG A 126 -10.89 10.72 -22.41
#